data_AF-A0A656GE60-F1
#
_entry.id   AF-A0A656GE60-F1
#
_cell.length_a   1.000
_cell.length_b   1.000
_cell.length_c   1.000
_cell.angle_alpha   90.00
_cell.angle_beta   90.00
_cell.angle_gamma   90.00
#
_symmetry.space_group_name_H-M   'P 1'
#
loop_
_entity.id
_entity.type
_entity.pdbx_description
1 polymer ?
#
loop_
_entity_poly.entity_id
_entity_poly.type
_entity_poly.pdbx_seq_one_letter_code
_entity_poly.pdbx_strand_id
1 'polypeptide(L)'
;MSIQRQLTNERMSQVVVHNGTVYLSGQVGDDMTAGVEQQTREVLNSIERLLDLAGTDKTRILSVTIYLKDIDAHFAGMNSVWDKWLPKGVAPARATVEAKLCEPEILVELSVVAALP
;
A
#
# COMPACT_ATOMS: atom_id res chain seq x y z
N MET A 1 10.30 13.89 -19.10
CA MET A 1 8.96 13.27 -19.27
C MET A 1 7.94 14.07 -18.49
N SER A 2 6.68 14.10 -18.91
CA SER A 2 5.60 14.75 -18.15
C SER A 2 5.21 13.93 -16.92
N ILE A 3 4.55 14.58 -15.94
CA ILE A 3 3.91 13.89 -14.81
C ILE A 3 2.53 13.42 -15.29
N GLN A 4 2.19 12.15 -15.05
CA GLN A 4 0.87 11.60 -15.32
C GLN A 4 0.14 11.30 -14.01
N ARG A 5 -1.16 11.57 -13.97
CA ARG A 5 -2.00 11.39 -12.79
C ARG A 5 -3.25 10.60 -13.16
N GLN A 6 -3.64 9.64 -12.32
CA GLN A 6 -4.85 8.85 -12.51
C GLN A 6 -5.72 8.91 -11.25
N LEU A 7 -7.03 8.75 -11.42
CA LEU A 7 -8.03 8.77 -10.34
C LEU A 7 -7.86 10.01 -9.44
N THR A 8 -7.84 11.18 -10.07
CA THR A 8 -7.58 12.46 -9.38
C THR A 8 -8.88 13.11 -8.94
N ASN A 9 -8.90 13.56 -7.68
CA ASN A 9 -9.90 14.48 -7.14
C ASN A 9 -9.19 15.76 -6.64
N GLU A 10 -9.92 16.65 -5.96
CA GLU A 10 -9.38 17.91 -5.43
C GLU A 10 -8.25 17.70 -4.40
N ARG A 11 -8.27 16.58 -3.67
CA ARG A 11 -7.34 16.31 -2.56
C ARG A 11 -6.09 15.56 -2.99
N MET A 12 -6.22 14.56 -3.88
CA MET A 12 -5.12 13.67 -4.26
C MET A 12 -5.35 12.97 -5.61
N SER A 13 -4.28 12.36 -6.12
CA SER A 13 -4.32 11.33 -7.16
C SER A 13 -4.01 9.98 -6.53
N GLN A 14 -4.75 8.92 -6.86
CA GLN A 14 -4.43 7.59 -6.34
C GLN A 14 -3.16 7.01 -6.99
N VAL A 15 -2.87 7.42 -8.23
CA VAL A 15 -1.66 7.03 -8.96
C VAL A 15 -1.00 8.26 -9.55
N VAL A 16 0.31 8.39 -9.36
CA VAL A 16 1.16 9.39 -10.00
C VAL A 16 2.34 8.68 -10.65
N VAL A 17 2.60 8.98 -11.92
CA VAL A 17 3.71 8.38 -12.67
C VAL A 17 4.65 9.48 -13.14
N HIS A 18 5.94 9.28 -12.89
CA HIS A 18 6.98 10.14 -13.43
C HIS A 18 8.28 9.35 -13.63
N ASN A 19 8.88 9.49 -14.82
CA ASN A 19 10.18 8.93 -15.16
C ASN A 19 10.34 7.43 -14.80
N GLY A 20 9.37 6.60 -15.22
CA GLY A 20 9.39 5.16 -14.95
C GLY A 20 9.07 4.78 -13.49
N THR A 21 8.70 5.73 -12.63
CA THR A 21 8.35 5.48 -11.22
C THR A 21 6.87 5.75 -10.99
N VAL A 22 6.22 4.84 -10.29
CA VAL A 22 4.82 4.89 -9.86
C VAL A 22 4.78 5.22 -8.37
N TYR A 23 3.95 6.19 -8.00
CA TYR A 23 3.66 6.56 -6.62
C TYR A 23 2.18 6.36 -6.38
N LEU A 24 1.83 5.58 -5.36
CA LEU A 24 0.45 5.40 -4.92
C LEU A 24 0.13 6.36 -3.78
N SER A 25 -1.13 6.79 -3.68
CA SER A 25 -1.63 7.40 -2.44
C SER A 25 -1.61 6.37 -1.30
N GLY A 26 -1.74 6.85 -0.05
CA GLY A 26 -1.97 5.96 1.09
C GLY A 26 -3.17 5.04 0.83
N GLN A 27 -3.00 3.74 1.11
CA GLN A 27 -4.02 2.71 0.95
C GLN A 27 -4.45 2.20 2.31
N VAL A 28 -5.77 2.15 2.54
CA VAL A 28 -6.43 1.70 3.76
C VAL A 28 -7.46 0.61 3.43
N GLY A 29 -7.88 -0.17 4.43
CA GLY A 29 -8.91 -1.20 4.24
C GLY A 29 -10.27 -0.57 3.92
N ASP A 30 -11.17 -1.33 3.30
CA ASP A 30 -12.54 -0.89 3.00
C ASP A 30 -13.46 -1.18 4.19
N ASP A 31 -13.28 -2.32 4.87
CA ASP A 31 -14.05 -2.71 6.06
C ASP A 31 -13.38 -2.21 7.34
N MET A 32 -13.83 -1.04 7.78
CA MET A 32 -13.39 -0.38 9.02
C MET A 32 -13.77 -1.15 10.29
N THR A 33 -14.68 -2.13 10.21
CA THR A 33 -15.06 -2.95 11.36
C THR A 33 -14.21 -4.21 11.50
N ALA A 34 -13.37 -4.50 10.50
CA ALA A 34 -12.58 -5.72 10.45
C ALA A 34 -11.25 -5.61 11.23
N GLY A 35 -10.69 -6.77 11.57
CA GLY A 35 -9.37 -6.88 12.18
C GLY A 35 -8.22 -6.60 11.20
N VAL A 36 -7.00 -6.46 11.75
CA VAL A 36 -5.82 -6.05 10.98
C VAL A 36 -5.54 -6.98 9.80
N GLU A 37 -5.77 -8.29 9.92
CA GLU A 37 -5.52 -9.23 8.83
C GLU A 37 -6.43 -8.96 7.63
N GLN A 38 -7.69 -8.64 7.87
CA GLN A 38 -8.65 -8.36 6.80
C GLN A 38 -8.38 -6.99 6.18
N GLN A 39 -8.17 -5.96 7.00
CA GLN A 39 -7.79 -4.64 6.48
C GLN A 39 -6.47 -4.72 5.68
N THR A 40 -5.49 -5.52 6.12
CA THR A 40 -4.25 -5.74 5.37
C THR A 40 -4.53 -6.38 4.00
N ARG A 41 -5.40 -7.39 3.91
CA ARG A 41 -5.77 -8.00 2.62
C ARG A 41 -6.40 -7.00 1.68
N GLU A 42 -7.30 -6.18 2.17
CA GLU A 42 -8.01 -5.15 1.38
C GLU A 42 -7.03 -4.08 0.87
N VAL A 43 -6.14 -3.60 1.73
CA VAL A 43 -5.06 -2.69 1.34
C VAL A 43 -4.21 -3.28 0.22
N LEU A 44 -3.76 -4.54 0.37
CA LEU A 44 -2.93 -5.21 -0.62
C LEU A 44 -3.69 -5.42 -1.94
N ASN A 45 -4.98 -5.75 -1.91
CA ASN A 45 -5.81 -5.86 -3.10
C ASN A 45 -5.98 -4.50 -3.82
N SER A 46 -6.15 -3.40 -3.07
CA SER A 46 -6.21 -2.06 -3.66
C SER A 46 -4.87 -1.69 -4.30
N ILE A 47 -3.75 -2.02 -3.66
CA ILE A 47 -2.41 -1.83 -4.22
C ILE A 47 -2.26 -2.57 -5.56
N GLU A 48 -2.62 -3.86 -5.64
CA GLU A 48 -2.55 -4.62 -6.91
C GLU A 48 -3.37 -3.93 -8.01
N ARG A 49 -4.63 -3.58 -7.72
CA ARG A 49 -5.51 -2.89 -8.67
C ARG A 49 -4.91 -1.57 -9.18
N LEU A 50 -4.27 -0.79 -8.31
CA LEU A 50 -3.66 0.49 -8.68
C LEU A 50 -2.35 0.33 -9.45
N LEU A 51 -1.55 -0.69 -9.13
CA LEU A 51 -0.35 -1.04 -9.89
C LEU A 51 -0.73 -1.51 -11.29
N ASP A 52 -1.76 -2.36 -11.42
CA ASP A 52 -2.27 -2.83 -12.71
C ASP A 52 -2.75 -1.65 -13.57
N LEU A 53 -3.48 -0.71 -12.97
CA LEU A 53 -3.91 0.52 -13.64
C LEU A 53 -2.74 1.41 -14.09
N ALA A 54 -1.62 1.38 -13.35
CA ALA A 54 -0.39 2.07 -13.74
C ALA A 54 0.40 1.33 -14.83
N GLY A 55 0.02 0.10 -15.19
CA GLY A 55 0.75 -0.74 -16.13
C GLY A 55 1.98 -1.43 -15.53
N THR A 56 1.97 -1.67 -14.23
CA THR A 56 2.99 -2.45 -13.51
C THR A 56 2.32 -3.49 -12.61
N ASP A 57 3.09 -4.17 -11.76
CA ASP A 57 2.61 -5.25 -10.91
C ASP A 57 3.36 -5.26 -9.56
N LYS A 58 2.85 -6.05 -8.60
CA LYS A 58 3.41 -6.13 -7.24
C LYS A 58 4.86 -6.64 -7.16
N THR A 59 5.40 -7.27 -8.20
CA THR A 59 6.80 -7.72 -8.24
C THR A 59 7.78 -6.58 -8.51
N ARG A 60 7.28 -5.41 -8.92
CA ARG A 60 8.06 -4.21 -9.22
C ARG A 60 7.97 -3.13 -8.15
N ILE A 61 7.45 -3.47 -6.97
CA ILE A 61 7.43 -2.54 -5.84
C ILE A 61 8.87 -2.28 -5.39
N LEU A 62 9.22 -1.00 -5.29
CA LEU A 62 10.54 -0.53 -4.87
C LEU A 62 10.58 -0.33 -3.35
N SER A 63 9.58 0.36 -2.81
CA SER A 63 9.47 0.64 -1.38
C SER A 63 8.05 0.61 -0.87
N VAL A 64 7.90 0.17 0.37
CA VAL A 64 6.65 0.25 1.14
C VAL A 64 6.95 0.79 2.54
N THR A 65 6.22 1.82 2.94
CA THR A 65 6.11 2.22 4.34
C THR A 65 4.76 1.77 4.88
N ILE A 66 4.80 0.96 5.94
CA ILE A 66 3.63 0.43 6.63
C ILE A 66 3.43 1.22 7.92
N TYR A 67 2.27 1.84 8.06
CA TYR A 67 1.84 2.52 9.26
C TYR A 67 0.83 1.64 9.98
N LEU A 68 1.15 1.22 11.21
CA LEU A 68 0.23 0.50 12.09
C LEU A 68 -0.30 1.43 13.16
N LYS A 69 -1.58 1.30 13.50
CA LYS A 69 -2.19 2.09 14.58
C LYS A 69 -1.61 1.76 15.96
N ASP A 70 -1.35 0.48 16.20
CA ASP A 70 -0.75 -0.08 17.40
C ASP A 70 0.17 -1.22 16.93
N ILE A 71 1.49 -1.03 17.04
CA ILE A 71 2.43 -1.99 16.48
C ILE A 71 2.44 -3.30 17.28
N ASP A 72 2.29 -3.22 18.60
CA ASP A 72 2.30 -4.39 19.48
C ASP A 72 1.08 -5.28 19.21
N ALA A 73 -0.09 -4.68 18.98
CA ALA A 73 -1.33 -5.39 18.69
C ALA A 73 -1.42 -5.92 17.25
N HIS A 74 -0.82 -5.24 16.28
CA HIS A 74 -1.14 -5.46 14.85
C HIS A 74 -0.01 -6.02 14.01
N PHE A 75 1.25 -5.95 14.47
CA PHE A 75 2.40 -6.35 13.66
C PHE A 75 2.38 -7.83 13.24
N ALA A 76 2.05 -8.74 14.16
CA ALA A 76 2.01 -10.16 13.85
C ALA A 76 0.89 -10.51 12.84
N GLY A 77 -0.31 -9.97 13.05
CA GLY A 77 -1.46 -10.18 12.15
C GLY A 77 -1.19 -9.66 10.75
N MET A 78 -0.70 -8.42 10.63
CA MET A 78 -0.31 -7.82 9.35
C MET A 78 0.75 -8.66 8.62
N ASN A 79 1.83 -9.05 9.30
CA ASN A 79 2.90 -9.86 8.69
C ASN A 79 2.40 -11.23 8.20
N SER A 80 1.46 -11.86 8.93
CA SER A 80 0.90 -13.16 8.52
C SER A 80 0.19 -13.13 7.15
N VAL A 81 -0.29 -11.95 6.75
CA VAL A 81 -0.89 -11.69 5.44
C VAL A 81 0.18 -11.30 4.43
N TRP A 82 1.05 -10.35 4.80
CA TRP A 82 2.16 -9.88 3.98
C TRP A 82 3.05 -11.02 3.47
N ASP A 83 3.44 -11.94 4.35
CA ASP A 83 4.38 -13.03 4.05
C ASP A 83 3.86 -14.01 3.00
N LYS A 84 2.54 -14.02 2.76
CA LYS A 84 1.87 -14.89 1.77
C LYS A 84 1.57 -14.18 0.45
N TRP A 85 1.75 -12.86 0.40
CA TRP A 85 1.23 -12.03 -0.68
C TRP A 85 2.18 -11.88 -1.86
N LEU A 86 3.48 -11.70 -1.59
CA LEU A 86 4.50 -11.53 -2.62
C LEU A 86 5.12 -12.86 -3.06
N PRO A 87 5.44 -13.01 -4.36
CA PRO A 87 6.30 -14.09 -4.82
C PRO A 87 7.66 -14.08 -4.11
N LYS A 88 8.30 -15.24 -4.01
CA LYS A 88 9.63 -15.35 -3.40
C LYS A 88 10.67 -14.59 -4.23
N GLY A 89 11.49 -13.78 -3.57
CA GLY A 89 12.63 -13.10 -4.19
C GLY A 89 12.37 -11.70 -4.73
N VAL A 90 11.14 -11.18 -4.59
CA VAL A 90 10.75 -9.83 -5.08
C VAL A 90 10.30 -8.89 -3.95
N ALA A 91 10.71 -9.17 -2.71
CA ALA A 91 10.34 -8.34 -1.57
C ALA A 91 10.92 -6.91 -1.72
N PRO A 92 10.11 -5.85 -1.52
CA PRO A 92 10.56 -4.47 -1.64
C PRO A 92 11.38 -4.02 -0.43
N ALA A 93 12.02 -2.85 -0.53
CA ALA A 93 12.48 -2.15 0.66
C ALA A 93 11.27 -1.84 1.56
N ARG A 94 11.32 -2.20 2.85
CA ARG A 94 10.17 -2.12 3.75
C ARG A 94 10.53 -1.45 5.06
N ALA A 95 9.73 -0.47 5.47
CA ALA A 95 9.74 0.09 6.81
C ALA A 95 8.36 -0.11 7.46
N THR A 96 8.33 -0.43 8.74
CA THR A 96 7.10 -0.54 9.52
C THR A 96 7.23 0.28 10.78
N VAL A 97 6.27 1.15 11.03
CA VAL A 97 6.25 2.06 12.18
C VAL A 97 4.86 2.11 12.78
N GLU A 98 4.78 2.53 14.03
CA GLU A 98 3.52 2.95 14.63
C GLU A 98 3.21 4.41 14.26
N ALA A 99 1.95 4.72 13.94
CA ALA A 99 1.49 6.09 13.69
C ALA A 99 0.01 6.27 14.02
N LYS A 100 -0.37 7.51 14.37
CA LYS A 100 -1.77 7.90 14.49
C LYS A 100 -2.38 8.10 13.10
N LEU A 101 -3.43 7.35 12.78
CA LEU A 101 -4.11 7.38 11.48
C LEU A 101 -5.28 8.36 11.46
N CYS A 102 -5.79 8.67 10.26
CA CYS A 102 -6.78 9.73 10.05
C CYS A 102 -8.17 9.41 10.61
N GLU A 103 -8.54 8.13 10.66
CA GLU A 103 -9.76 7.64 11.31
C GLU A 103 -9.38 6.59 12.37
N PRO A 104 -10.08 6.55 13.52
CA PRO A 104 -9.74 5.63 14.61
C PRO A 104 -9.95 4.16 14.26
N GLU A 105 -10.78 3.83 13.27
CA GLU A 105 -11.06 2.46 12.84
C GLU A 105 -9.98 1.87 11.92
N ILE A 106 -9.14 2.72 11.33
CA ILE A 106 -8.06 2.26 10.46
C ILE A 106 -6.96 1.67 11.33
N LEU A 107 -6.60 0.42 11.06
CA LEU A 107 -5.56 -0.31 11.81
C LEU A 107 -4.23 -0.34 11.06
N VAL A 108 -4.27 -0.20 9.73
CA VAL A 108 -3.11 -0.25 8.84
C VAL A 108 -3.28 0.67 7.63
N GLU A 109 -2.23 1.42 7.29
CA GLU A 109 -2.11 2.20 6.07
C GLU A 109 -0.76 1.92 5.38
N LEU A 110 -0.76 1.76 4.06
CA LEU A 110 0.46 1.53 3.27
C LEU A 110 0.70 2.66 2.27
N SER A 111 1.96 3.13 2.20
CA SER A 111 2.46 4.00 1.14
C SER A 111 3.42 3.21 0.25
N VAL A 112 3.25 3.30 -1.08
CA VAL A 112 3.93 2.43 -2.04
C VAL A 112 4.58 3.23 -3.16
N VAL A 113 5.82 2.86 -3.49
CA VAL A 113 6.53 3.30 -4.71
C VAL A 113 6.91 2.05 -5.51
N ALA A 114 6.69 2.08 -6.83
CA ALA A 114 6.99 0.98 -7.74
C ALA A 114 7.66 1.46 -9.02
N ALA A 115 8.29 0.55 -9.76
CA ALA A 115 8.85 0.80 -11.08
C ALA A 115 7.83 0.42 -12.17
N LEU A 116 7.88 1.12 -13.31
CA LEU A 116 7.30 0.64 -14.56
C LEU A 116 8.23 -0.39 -15.23
N PRO A 117 7.69 -1.26 -16.11
CA PRO A 117 8.46 -2.22 -16.90
C PRO A 117 9.60 -1.63 -17.73
#